data_AF-A0A4U6UYK4-F1
#
_entry.id   AF-A0A4U6UYK4-F1
#
_cell.length_a   1.000
_cell.length_b   1.000
_cell.length_c   1.000
_cell.angle_alpha   90.00
_cell.angle_beta   90.00
_cell.angle_gamma   90.00
#
_symmetry.space_group_name_H-M   'P 1'
#
loop_
_entity.id
_entity.type
_entity.pdbx_description
1 polymer ?
#
loop_
_entity_poly.entity_id
_entity_poly.type
_entity_poly.pdbx_seq_one_letter_code
_entity_poly.pdbx_strand_id
1 'polypeptide(L)'
;MEDEEHEVYGQEIPVDGEDVDMSGAGDDAAKLQELDEMKRRLKEMEEEAAALREMQAKVAKEMQDPNATTSENKEEMDARSVFVGNVDYACTPEEVQQHFNSCGTVNRVTILTDKFGQPKGFAYVEFVEVEAVQEAVKLNESELHGRQLKVAPKRTNVPGMKQPRGRGFNPYHGHPYMRPYGYSPYGYGRFPRFRRPRRPYF
;
A
#
# COMPACT_ATOMS: atom_id res chain seq x y z
N MET A 1 -26.51 35.11 -4.37
CA MET A 1 -25.19 35.65 -4.74
C MET A 1 -24.80 34.85 -5.96
N GLU A 2 -25.50 35.08 -7.07
CA GLU A 2 -25.39 36.23 -7.97
C GLU A 2 -24.77 35.65 -9.24
N ASP A 3 -25.67 35.06 -10.03
CA ASP A 3 -25.46 34.85 -11.46
C ASP A 3 -25.39 36.25 -12.09
N GLU A 4 -24.25 36.62 -12.66
CA GLU A 4 -24.12 37.85 -13.44
C GLU A 4 -24.24 37.49 -14.92
N GLU A 5 -25.40 37.88 -15.45
CA GLU A 5 -25.81 37.83 -16.85
C GLU A 5 -24.83 38.60 -17.75
N HIS A 6 -24.69 38.14 -18.99
CA HIS A 6 -24.44 39.05 -20.09
C HIS A 6 -25.28 38.62 -21.30
N GLU A 7 -26.56 39.01 -21.27
CA GLU A 7 -27.31 39.26 -22.50
C GLU A 7 -26.81 40.55 -23.16
N VAL A 8 -26.93 40.62 -24.49
CA VAL A 8 -27.07 41.79 -25.38
C VAL A 8 -26.51 41.35 -26.73
N TYR A 9 -27.19 41.34 -27.87
CA TYR A 9 -28.48 41.81 -28.38
C TYR A 9 -28.66 40.95 -29.66
N GLY A 10 -29.78 40.32 -29.98
CA GLY A 10 -31.03 40.99 -30.34
C GLY A 10 -30.92 41.64 -31.73
N GLN A 11 -31.23 40.90 -32.80
CA GLN A 11 -31.90 41.46 -33.99
C GLN A 11 -32.43 40.34 -34.92
N GLU A 12 -33.72 40.09 -34.74
CA GLU A 12 -34.78 39.91 -35.76
C GLU A 12 -34.42 39.22 -37.07
N ILE A 13 -35.06 38.07 -37.31
CA ILE A 13 -35.09 37.36 -38.59
C ILE A 13 -36.21 38.00 -39.43
N PRO A 14 -35.92 38.67 -40.57
CA PRO A 14 -36.94 39.00 -41.55
C PRO A 14 -37.12 37.79 -42.46
N VAL A 15 -38.35 37.29 -42.49
CA VAL A 15 -38.83 36.28 -43.43
C VAL A 15 -39.16 36.98 -44.75
N ASP A 16 -38.98 36.24 -45.85
CA ASP A 16 -39.53 36.44 -47.19
C ASP A 16 -38.83 37.41 -48.17
N GLY A 17 -38.43 36.85 -49.32
CA GLY A 17 -38.70 37.46 -50.61
C GLY A 17 -37.50 37.90 -51.47
N GLU A 18 -37.32 37.18 -52.57
CA GLU A 18 -36.91 37.70 -53.90
C GLU A 18 -35.41 37.94 -54.20
N ASP A 19 -34.87 37.00 -55.00
CA ASP A 19 -33.96 37.16 -56.13
C ASP A 19 -32.90 38.28 -56.12
N VAL A 20 -31.63 37.91 -55.87
CA VAL A 20 -30.47 38.65 -56.43
C VAL A 20 -29.38 37.70 -56.93
N ASP A 21 -29.42 37.49 -58.24
CA ASP A 21 -28.34 37.22 -59.20
C ASP A 21 -27.04 36.52 -58.72
N MET A 22 -26.91 35.25 -59.12
CA MET A 22 -25.65 34.56 -59.30
C MET A 22 -24.83 35.23 -60.42
N SER A 23 -23.94 36.17 -60.07
CA SER A 23 -22.86 36.56 -60.99
C SER A 23 -21.59 37.02 -60.25
N GLY A 24 -20.48 36.33 -60.52
CA GLY A 24 -19.17 36.67 -59.97
C GLY A 24 -18.13 35.57 -60.15
N ALA A 25 -17.88 35.18 -61.40
CA ALA A 25 -16.83 34.25 -61.76
C ALA A 25 -15.44 34.81 -61.39
N GLY A 26 -14.71 34.07 -60.56
CA GLY A 26 -13.27 34.23 -60.37
C GLY A 26 -12.87 34.38 -58.91
N ASP A 27 -12.85 33.28 -58.14
CA ASP A 27 -11.97 33.08 -56.95
C ASP A 27 -12.04 31.63 -56.39
N ASP A 28 -12.46 30.65 -57.20
CA ASP A 28 -12.56 29.24 -56.75
C ASP A 28 -11.19 28.58 -56.55
N ALA A 29 -10.16 29.03 -57.29
CA ALA A 29 -8.82 28.49 -57.20
C ALA A 29 -8.10 28.92 -55.90
N ALA A 30 -8.32 30.15 -55.43
CA ALA A 30 -7.71 30.66 -54.20
C ALA A 30 -8.30 29.97 -52.95
N LYS A 31 -9.63 29.78 -52.92
CA LYS A 31 -10.30 29.05 -51.83
C LYS A 31 -9.91 27.57 -51.79
N LEU A 32 -9.67 26.94 -52.94
CA LEU A 32 -9.16 25.56 -53.00
C LEU A 32 -7.75 25.44 -52.44
N GLN A 33 -6.88 26.42 -52.71
CA GLN A 33 -5.52 26.46 -52.15
C GLN A 33 -5.55 26.66 -50.63
N GLU A 34 -6.36 27.58 -50.12
CA GLU A 34 -6.52 27.82 -48.68
C GLU A 34 -7.13 26.60 -47.95
N LEU A 35 -8.08 25.90 -48.57
CA LEU A 35 -8.67 24.68 -48.02
C LEU A 35 -7.69 23.51 -48.03
N ASP A 36 -6.82 23.39 -49.03
CA ASP A 36 -5.80 22.33 -49.05
C ASP A 36 -4.67 22.59 -48.04
N GLU A 37 -4.33 23.84 -47.80
CA GLU A 37 -3.41 24.23 -46.72
C GLU A 37 -4.03 24.00 -45.33
N MET A 38 -5.32 24.29 -45.15
CA MET A 38 -6.03 24.00 -43.90
C MET A 38 -6.16 22.49 -43.65
N LYS A 39 -6.46 21.69 -44.69
CA LYS A 39 -6.47 20.22 -44.60
C LYS A 39 -5.10 19.65 -44.25
N ARG A 40 -4.00 20.24 -44.76
CA ARG A 40 -2.65 19.78 -44.41
C ARG A 40 -2.32 20.02 -42.94
N ARG A 41 -2.69 21.19 -42.40
CA ARG A 41 -2.51 21.51 -40.97
C ARG A 41 -3.37 20.64 -40.06
N LEU A 42 -4.62 20.36 -40.45
CA LEU A 42 -5.49 19.44 -39.70
C LEU A 42 -4.93 18.02 -39.70
N LYS A 43 -4.37 17.55 -40.83
CA LYS A 43 -3.73 16.24 -40.91
C LYS A 43 -2.48 16.14 -40.05
N GLU A 44 -1.65 17.19 -40.01
CA GLU A 44 -0.48 17.27 -39.14
C GLU A 44 -0.88 17.27 -37.65
N MET A 45 -1.93 18.01 -37.28
CA MET A 45 -2.48 18.00 -35.91
C MET A 45 -3.14 16.67 -35.53
N GLU A 46 -3.80 15.99 -36.47
CA GLU A 46 -4.40 14.66 -36.25
C GLU A 46 -3.32 13.60 -36.04
N GLU A 47 -2.21 13.66 -36.78
CA GLU A 47 -1.06 12.77 -36.61
C GLU A 47 -0.33 13.03 -35.28
N GLU A 48 -0.18 14.30 -34.89
CA GLU A 48 0.40 14.69 -33.59
C GLU A 48 -0.53 14.28 -32.42
N ALA A 49 -1.84 14.45 -32.57
CA ALA A 49 -2.83 14.00 -31.59
C ALA A 49 -2.91 12.47 -31.48
N ALA A 50 -2.74 11.74 -32.59
CA ALA A 50 -2.67 10.29 -32.58
C ALA A 50 -1.41 9.78 -31.87
N ALA A 51 -0.26 10.42 -32.08
CA ALA A 51 0.99 10.09 -31.40
C ALA A 51 0.91 10.39 -29.89
N LEU A 52 0.33 11.53 -29.50
CA LEU A 52 0.06 11.86 -28.10
C LEU A 52 -0.95 10.89 -27.47
N ARG A 53 -1.97 10.45 -28.21
CA ARG A 53 -2.94 9.46 -27.73
C ARG A 53 -2.31 8.08 -27.58
N GLU A 54 -1.37 7.70 -28.44
CA GLU A 54 -0.60 6.46 -28.29
C GLU A 54 0.35 6.54 -27.09
N MET A 55 0.99 7.68 -26.87
CA MET A 55 1.82 7.92 -25.68
C MET A 55 0.99 7.89 -24.40
N GLN A 56 -0.17 8.55 -24.38
CA GLN A 56 -1.12 8.52 -23.27
C GLN A 56 -1.70 7.12 -23.05
N ALA A 57 -1.94 6.35 -24.11
CA ALA A 57 -2.41 4.96 -24.00
C ALA A 57 -1.32 4.01 -23.49
N LYS A 58 -0.05 4.23 -23.84
CA LYS A 58 1.09 3.46 -23.29
C LYS A 58 1.31 3.77 -21.82
N VAL A 59 1.29 5.05 -21.44
CA VAL A 59 1.38 5.48 -20.03
C VAL A 59 0.19 4.97 -19.22
N ALA A 60 -1.03 5.04 -19.76
CA ALA A 60 -2.21 4.48 -19.12
C ALA A 60 -2.12 2.95 -18.98
N LYS A 61 -1.57 2.24 -19.98
CA LYS A 61 -1.38 0.78 -19.92
C LYS A 61 -0.29 0.37 -18.93
N GLU A 62 0.74 1.19 -18.73
CA GLU A 62 1.72 1.01 -17.63
C GLU A 62 1.15 1.40 -16.26
N MET A 63 0.12 2.25 -16.22
CA MET A 63 -0.56 2.68 -14.98
C MET A 63 -1.82 1.87 -14.64
N GLN A 64 -2.30 0.99 -15.53
CA GLN A 64 -3.57 0.29 -15.39
C GLN A 64 -3.38 -1.20 -15.14
N ASP A 65 -2.70 -1.54 -14.04
CA ASP A 65 -2.87 -2.82 -13.34
C ASP A 65 -2.48 -2.69 -11.85
N PRO A 66 -3.27 -2.00 -11.00
CA PRO A 66 -2.99 -1.90 -9.56
C PRO A 66 -3.28 -3.20 -8.78
N ASN A 67 -3.47 -4.36 -9.44
CA ASN A 67 -3.97 -5.56 -8.75
C ASN A 67 -3.34 -6.90 -9.17
N ALA A 68 -2.37 -6.94 -10.10
CA ALA A 68 -1.69 -8.19 -10.48
C ALA A 68 -0.15 -8.12 -10.43
N THR A 69 0.43 -6.93 -10.54
CA THR A 69 1.87 -6.66 -10.27
C THR A 69 2.14 -6.30 -8.81
N THR A 70 1.10 -6.29 -7.96
CA THR A 70 1.19 -5.81 -6.59
C THR A 70 1.77 -6.82 -5.62
N SER A 71 1.81 -8.11 -5.93
CA SER A 71 2.38 -9.11 -5.00
C SER A 71 3.88 -8.89 -4.81
N GLU A 72 4.63 -8.84 -5.92
CA GLU A 72 6.10 -8.70 -5.90
C GLU A 72 6.49 -7.31 -5.39
N ASN A 73 5.86 -6.25 -5.90
CA ASN A 73 6.09 -4.89 -5.41
C ASN A 73 5.73 -4.75 -3.93
N LYS A 74 4.64 -5.37 -3.46
CA LYS A 74 4.27 -5.34 -2.04
C LYS A 74 5.22 -6.17 -1.19
N GLU A 75 5.74 -7.28 -1.70
CA GLU A 75 6.76 -8.06 -1.02
C GLU A 75 8.07 -7.28 -0.90
N GLU A 76 8.47 -6.54 -1.93
CA GLU A 76 9.63 -5.66 -1.88
C GLU A 76 9.43 -4.47 -0.93
N MET A 77 8.24 -3.85 -0.96
CA MET A 77 7.87 -2.79 -0.02
C MET A 77 7.83 -3.33 1.41
N ASP A 78 7.30 -4.54 1.60
CA ASP A 78 7.23 -5.21 2.90
C ASP A 78 8.63 -5.59 3.39
N ALA A 79 9.53 -6.01 2.50
CA ALA A 79 10.93 -6.29 2.82
C ALA A 79 11.70 -5.02 3.23
N ARG A 80 11.34 -3.86 2.67
CA ARG A 80 11.84 -2.52 3.03
C ARG A 80 11.06 -1.88 4.18
N SER A 81 10.09 -2.57 4.75
CA SER A 81 9.24 -2.05 5.82
C SER A 81 9.58 -2.61 7.19
N VAL A 82 9.35 -1.81 8.21
CA VAL A 82 9.52 -2.12 9.63
C VAL A 82 8.20 -2.02 10.35
N PHE A 83 7.97 -2.96 11.26
CA PHE A 83 6.91 -2.93 12.25
C PHE A 83 7.42 -2.25 13.53
N VAL A 84 6.71 -1.23 13.97
CA VAL A 84 6.96 -0.53 15.22
C VAL A 84 5.76 -0.74 16.14
N GLY A 85 6.00 -1.34 17.30
CA GLY A 85 5.00 -1.57 18.34
C GLY A 85 5.27 -0.79 19.60
N ASN A 86 4.24 -0.71 20.45
CA ASN A 86 4.26 0.08 21.69
C ASN A 86 4.51 1.58 21.46
N VAL A 87 4.05 2.10 20.31
CA VAL A 87 4.06 3.53 20.00
C VAL A 87 3.01 4.22 20.87
N ASP A 88 3.32 5.42 21.36
CA ASP A 88 2.38 6.17 22.16
C ASP A 88 1.13 6.60 21.36
N TYR A 89 0.01 6.77 22.05
CA TYR A 89 -1.25 7.16 21.42
C TYR A 89 -1.28 8.64 21.01
N ALA A 90 -0.48 9.48 21.68
CA ALA A 90 -0.31 10.89 21.32
C ALA A 90 0.78 11.10 20.26
N CYS A 91 1.54 10.04 19.91
CA CYS A 91 2.64 10.15 18.96
C CYS A 91 2.13 10.51 17.56
N THR A 92 2.74 11.52 16.96
CA THR A 92 2.44 11.92 15.57
C THR A 92 3.28 11.11 14.59
N PRO A 93 2.83 10.95 13.32
CA PRO A 93 3.65 10.28 12.32
C PRO A 93 4.98 11.02 12.06
N GLU A 94 5.01 12.34 12.28
CA GLU A 94 6.22 13.16 12.14
C GLU A 94 7.29 12.79 13.18
N GLU A 95 6.89 12.56 14.44
CA GLU A 95 7.83 12.14 15.50
C GLU A 95 8.42 10.76 15.22
N VAL A 96 7.58 9.82 14.75
CA VAL A 96 8.03 8.49 14.33
C VAL A 96 9.01 8.64 13.17
N GLN A 97 8.70 9.48 12.18
CA GLN A 97 9.58 9.74 11.06
C GLN A 97 10.92 10.34 11.50
N GLN A 98 10.93 11.34 12.38
CA GLN A 98 12.15 11.97 12.90
C GLN A 98 13.04 10.96 13.63
N HIS A 99 12.45 10.09 14.45
CA HIS A 99 13.19 9.06 15.17
C HIS A 99 13.90 8.09 14.23
N PHE A 100 13.18 7.60 13.21
CA PHE A 100 13.71 6.65 12.24
C PHE A 100 14.55 7.30 11.13
N ASN A 101 14.54 8.63 11.00
CA ASN A 101 15.37 9.36 10.05
C ASN A 101 16.87 9.20 10.33
N SER A 102 17.23 8.91 11.59
CA SER A 102 18.60 8.59 11.99
C SER A 102 19.15 7.28 11.40
N CYS A 103 18.25 6.35 11.03
CA CYS A 103 18.58 5.04 10.45
C CYS A 103 18.47 5.01 8.92
N GLY A 104 17.79 5.98 8.32
CA GLY A 104 17.61 6.03 6.87
C GLY A 104 16.42 6.87 6.42
N THR A 105 16.29 6.99 5.09
CA THR A 105 15.23 7.79 4.45
C THR A 105 13.91 7.04 4.46
N VAL A 106 12.92 7.62 5.14
CA VAL A 106 11.55 7.09 5.23
C VAL A 106 10.75 7.49 3.98
N ASN A 107 10.17 6.51 3.30
CA ASN A 107 9.24 6.71 2.18
C ASN A 107 7.82 7.01 2.70
N ARG A 108 7.31 6.17 3.62
CA ARG A 108 5.94 6.28 4.12
C ARG A 108 5.81 5.80 5.56
N VAL A 109 5.03 6.52 6.36
CA VAL A 109 4.63 6.09 7.71
C VAL A 109 3.12 5.84 7.74
N THR A 110 2.72 4.70 8.29
CA THR A 110 1.30 4.32 8.44
C THR A 110 1.02 3.90 9.88
N ILE A 111 0.29 4.73 10.62
CA ILE A 111 -0.15 4.41 11.98
C ILE A 111 -1.46 3.61 11.90
N LEU A 112 -1.49 2.44 12.53
CA LEU A 112 -2.69 1.61 12.56
C LEU A 112 -3.64 2.10 13.65
N THR A 113 -4.79 2.59 13.23
CA THR A 113 -5.91 2.97 14.10
C THR A 113 -6.92 1.82 14.19
N ASP A 114 -7.59 1.72 15.33
CA ASP A 114 -8.73 0.82 15.52
C ASP A 114 -9.99 1.38 14.84
N LYS A 115 -11.04 0.56 14.76
CA LYS A 115 -12.34 0.93 14.16
C LYS A 115 -12.99 2.14 14.83
N PHE A 116 -12.66 2.39 16.09
CA PHE A 116 -13.12 3.54 16.87
C PHE A 116 -12.25 4.79 16.69
N GLY A 117 -11.30 4.77 15.74
CA GLY A 117 -10.39 5.90 15.46
C GLY A 117 -9.25 6.06 16.47
N GLN A 118 -9.22 5.27 17.54
CA GLN A 118 -8.13 5.29 18.51
C GLN A 118 -6.88 4.62 17.92
N PRO A 119 -5.68 5.21 18.03
CA PRO A 119 -4.45 4.55 17.61
C PRO A 119 -4.28 3.26 18.39
N LYS A 120 -3.79 2.20 17.74
CA LYS A 120 -3.57 0.89 18.39
C LYS A 120 -2.19 0.79 19.06
N GLY A 121 -1.35 1.81 18.89
CA GLY A 121 0.05 1.81 19.31
C GLY A 121 0.95 0.96 18.39
N PHE A 122 0.53 0.79 17.13
CA PHE A 122 1.30 0.11 16.09
C PHE A 122 1.47 1.03 14.88
N ALA A 123 2.66 1.04 14.31
CA ALA A 123 2.97 1.74 13.08
C ALA A 123 3.79 0.86 12.13
N TYR A 124 3.62 1.11 10.84
CA TYR A 124 4.48 0.58 9.79
C TYR A 124 5.26 1.73 9.18
N VAL A 125 6.57 1.53 9.06
CA VAL A 125 7.49 2.50 8.44
C VAL A 125 8.09 1.83 7.24
N GLU A 126 7.91 2.42 6.07
CA GLU A 126 8.50 2.00 4.81
C GLU A 126 9.75 2.85 4.55
N PHE A 127 10.88 2.20 4.32
CA PHE A 127 12.12 2.86 3.95
C PHE A 127 12.38 2.76 2.45
N VAL A 128 13.20 3.68 1.94
CA VAL A 128 13.71 3.58 0.56
C VAL A 128 14.72 2.43 0.45
N GLU A 129 15.60 2.33 1.44
CA GLU A 129 16.70 1.36 1.50
C GLU A 129 16.39 0.17 2.39
N VAL A 130 16.86 -1.02 1.99
CA VAL A 130 16.74 -2.25 2.80
C VAL A 130 17.71 -2.22 3.99
N GLU A 131 18.84 -1.52 3.88
CA GLU A 131 19.84 -1.41 4.95
C GLU A 131 19.27 -0.66 6.17
N ALA A 132 18.43 0.36 5.93
CA ALA A 132 17.74 1.12 6.97
C ALA A 132 16.86 0.23 7.87
N VAL A 133 16.28 -0.85 7.32
CA VAL A 133 15.51 -1.84 8.09
C VAL A 133 16.40 -2.52 9.14
N GLN A 134 17.62 -2.88 8.78
CA GLN A 134 18.55 -3.54 9.69
C GLN A 134 19.03 -2.58 10.79
N GLU A 135 19.27 -1.31 10.45
CA GLU A 135 19.63 -0.28 11.41
C GLU A 135 18.49 0.04 12.38
N ALA A 136 17.25 0.17 11.87
CA ALA A 136 16.07 0.38 12.68
C ALA A 136 15.87 -0.76 13.70
N VAL A 137 16.14 -2.01 13.30
CA VAL A 137 16.06 -3.18 14.20
C VAL A 137 17.14 -3.12 15.30
N LYS A 138 18.32 -2.53 15.04
CA LYS A 138 19.34 -2.30 16.08
C LYS A 138 18.90 -1.23 17.09
N LEU A 139 18.08 -0.26 16.67
CA LEU A 139 17.44 0.73 17.55
C LEU A 139 16.16 0.21 18.24
N ASN A 140 15.96 -1.11 18.30
CA ASN A 140 14.90 -1.68 19.11
C ASN A 140 15.07 -1.26 20.59
N GLU A 141 13.95 -1.05 21.29
CA GLU A 141 13.89 -0.58 22.69
C GLU A 141 14.25 0.89 22.93
N SER A 142 14.36 1.69 21.87
CA SER A 142 14.48 3.15 22.01
C SER A 142 13.28 3.76 22.73
N GLU A 143 13.51 4.77 23.57
CA GLU A 143 12.46 5.46 24.31
C GLU A 143 11.83 6.59 23.47
N LEU A 144 10.51 6.50 23.23
CA LEU A 144 9.69 7.60 22.72
C LEU A 144 8.58 7.88 23.72
N HIS A 145 8.41 9.14 24.12
CA HIS A 145 7.38 9.57 25.08
C HIS A 145 7.38 8.76 26.40
N GLY A 146 8.57 8.34 26.85
CA GLY A 146 8.72 7.52 28.06
C GLY A 146 8.29 6.05 27.89
N ARG A 147 8.11 5.58 26.65
CA ARG A 147 7.77 4.20 26.31
C ARG A 147 8.85 3.60 25.41
N GLN A 148 9.27 2.39 25.73
CA GLN A 148 10.21 1.64 24.89
C GLN A 148 9.48 1.10 23.67
N LEU A 149 9.97 1.45 22.48
CA LEU A 149 9.44 0.94 21.23
C LEU A 149 9.90 -0.50 20.99
N LYS A 150 9.02 -1.28 20.35
CA LYS A 150 9.36 -2.60 19.84
C LYS A 150 9.50 -2.55 18.33
N VAL A 151 10.73 -2.66 17.83
CA VAL A 151 11.03 -2.60 16.41
C VAL A 151 11.31 -4.00 15.87
N ALA A 152 10.63 -4.40 14.80
CA ALA A 152 10.84 -5.68 14.14
C ALA A 152 10.66 -5.54 12.62
N PRO A 153 11.37 -6.31 11.79
CA PRO A 153 11.14 -6.28 10.34
C PRO A 153 9.71 -6.72 10.02
N LYS A 154 9.06 -6.05 9.05
CA LYS A 154 7.70 -6.42 8.64
C LYS A 154 7.76 -7.78 7.96
N ARG A 155 6.84 -8.67 8.36
CA ARG A 155 6.73 -10.01 7.78
C ARG A 155 5.69 -9.98 6.67
N THR A 156 6.07 -10.39 5.46
CA THR A 156 5.10 -10.64 4.37
C THR A 156 4.13 -11.72 4.85
N ASN A 157 2.83 -11.42 4.83
CA ASN A 157 1.82 -12.39 5.23
C ASN A 157 1.53 -13.31 4.04
N VAL A 158 2.38 -14.31 3.84
CA VAL A 158 2.13 -15.36 2.85
C VAL A 158 0.91 -16.17 3.32
N PRO A 159 -0.23 -16.13 2.60
CA PRO A 159 -1.43 -16.85 3.00
C PRO A 159 -1.15 -18.34 3.12
N GLY A 160 -1.26 -18.90 4.32
CA GLY A 160 -0.99 -20.32 4.61
C GLY A 160 0.18 -20.58 5.56
N MET A 161 1.11 -19.63 5.70
CA MET A 161 2.29 -19.75 6.59
C MET A 161 2.09 -19.04 7.93
N LYS A 162 0.90 -19.18 8.53
CA LYS A 162 0.69 -18.72 9.91
C LYS A 162 1.55 -19.62 10.80
N GLN A 163 2.62 -19.08 11.38
CA GLN A 163 3.27 -19.75 12.51
C GLN A 163 2.17 -20.06 13.51
N PRO A 164 1.91 -21.32 13.87
CA PRO A 164 1.00 -21.61 14.95
C PRO A 164 1.61 -20.94 16.17
N ARG A 165 1.09 -19.77 16.56
CA ARG A 165 1.38 -19.19 17.86
C ARG A 165 1.03 -20.30 18.82
N GLY A 166 2.06 -20.93 19.37
CA GLY A 166 1.95 -22.19 20.09
C GLY A 166 0.83 -22.08 21.09
N ARG A 167 -0.34 -22.61 20.73
CA ARG A 167 -1.38 -22.93 21.68
C ARG A 167 -0.75 -24.11 22.40
N GLY A 168 -0.04 -23.79 23.49
CA GLY A 168 0.87 -24.70 24.17
C GLY A 168 0.24 -26.08 24.26
N PHE A 169 0.99 -27.09 23.85
CA PHE A 169 0.64 -28.48 24.09
C PHE A 169 0.34 -28.60 25.59
N ASN A 170 -0.94 -28.61 25.94
CA ASN A 170 -1.39 -28.69 27.31
C ASN A 170 -1.35 -30.18 27.65
N PRO A 171 -0.34 -30.67 28.40
CA PRO A 171 -0.14 -32.12 28.61
C PRO A 171 -1.27 -32.76 29.43
N TYR A 172 -2.24 -31.94 29.86
CA TYR A 172 -3.33 -32.30 30.76
C TYR A 172 -4.67 -32.54 30.07
N HIS A 173 -4.81 -32.34 28.75
CA HIS A 173 -6.09 -32.51 28.05
C HIS A 173 -5.97 -33.39 26.79
N GLY A 174 -6.03 -34.71 27.00
CA GLY A 174 -6.70 -35.64 26.08
C GLY A 174 -5.82 -36.38 25.06
N HIS A 175 -5.45 -37.63 25.36
CA HIS A 175 -6.09 -38.84 24.79
C HIS A 175 -5.33 -40.13 25.20
N PRO A 176 -6.02 -41.29 25.21
CA PRO A 176 -5.83 -42.36 26.17
C PRO A 176 -4.73 -43.35 25.75
N TYR A 177 -4.02 -43.83 26.78
CA TYR A 177 -3.30 -45.09 26.89
C TYR A 177 -3.35 -46.03 25.67
N MET A 178 -2.36 -45.89 24.79
CA MET A 178 -1.83 -46.99 23.98
C MET A 178 -0.38 -47.19 24.44
N ARG A 179 -0.16 -48.11 25.39
CA ARG A 179 1.16 -48.61 25.76
C ARG A 179 1.44 -49.85 24.89
N PRO A 180 2.38 -49.81 23.93
CA PRO A 180 2.79 -51.02 23.24
C PRO A 180 3.68 -51.85 24.17
N TYR A 181 3.38 -53.15 24.22
CA TYR A 181 4.19 -54.21 24.80
C TYR A 181 5.66 -54.08 24.35
N GLY A 182 6.54 -53.70 25.29
CA GLY A 182 7.99 -53.75 25.15
C GLY A 182 8.54 -54.79 26.11
N TYR A 183 8.71 -56.01 25.61
CA TYR A 183 9.39 -57.12 26.26
C TYR A 183 10.83 -56.70 26.60
N SER A 184 11.18 -56.63 27.88
CA SER A 184 12.56 -56.46 28.36
C SER A 184 12.99 -57.77 29.01
N PRO A 185 13.87 -58.57 28.37
CA PRO A 185 14.37 -59.81 28.94
C PRO A 185 15.45 -59.48 29.98
N TYR A 186 15.41 -60.20 31.10
CA TYR A 186 16.33 -60.11 32.25
C TYR A 186 16.10 -58.92 33.20
N GLY A 187 15.32 -59.21 34.24
CA GLY A 187 15.26 -58.37 35.44
C GLY A 187 16.48 -58.56 36.32
N TYR A 188 16.94 -57.47 36.92
CA TYR A 188 17.53 -57.42 38.26
C TYR A 188 17.20 -56.05 38.88
N GLY A 189 16.71 -56.08 40.12
CA GLY A 189 15.93 -55.03 40.75
C GLY A 189 16.63 -53.68 40.96
N ARG A 190 15.80 -52.61 40.97
CA ARG A 190 16.17 -51.29 41.48
C ARG A 190 15.12 -50.81 42.49
N PHE A 191 15.44 -51.06 43.75
CA PHE A 191 14.97 -50.51 45.03
C PHE A 191 13.81 -49.48 45.02
N PRO A 192 12.77 -49.64 45.87
CA PRO A 192 11.76 -48.60 46.09
C PRO A 192 12.39 -47.38 46.78
N ARG A 193 12.34 -46.23 46.12
CA ARG A 193 12.78 -44.95 46.68
C ARG A 193 11.89 -44.58 47.87
N PHE A 194 12.48 -44.61 49.07
CA PHE A 194 11.93 -44.12 50.32
C PHE A 194 11.27 -42.74 50.17
N ARG A 195 10.02 -42.62 50.64
CA ARG A 195 9.34 -41.33 50.87
C ARG A 195 10.05 -40.62 52.03
N ARG A 196 10.57 -39.41 51.80
CA ARG A 196 11.00 -38.50 52.87
C ARG A 196 9.78 -37.98 53.64
N PRO A 197 9.79 -37.93 54.99
CA PRO A 197 8.75 -37.28 55.77
C PRO A 197 8.87 -35.74 55.72
N ARG A 198 7.72 -35.06 55.80
CA ARG A 198 7.62 -33.59 55.86
C ARG A 198 8.15 -33.09 57.21
N ARG A 199 8.95 -32.03 57.18
CA ARG A 199 9.38 -31.27 58.38
C ARG A 199 8.17 -30.63 59.08
N PRO A 200 8.05 -30.70 60.41
CA PRO A 200 7.15 -29.82 61.15
C PRO A 200 7.78 -28.45 61.37
N TYR A 201 6.92 -27.43 61.41
CA TYR A 201 7.23 -26.06 61.80
C TYR A 201 7.37 -25.98 63.33
N PHE A 202 8.40 -25.27 63.78
CA PHE A 202 8.45 -24.56 65.06
C PHE A 202 8.69 -23.09 64.75
#